data_AF-A0A559NP72-F1
#
_entry.id   AF-A0A559NP72-F1
#
_cell.length_a   1.000
_cell.length_b   1.000
_cell.length_c   1.000
_cell.angle_alpha   90.00
_cell.angle_beta   90.00
_cell.angle_gamma   90.00
#
_symmetry.space_group_name_H-M   'P 1'
#
loop_
_entity.id
_entity.type
_entity.pdbx_description
1 polymer ?
#
loop_
_entity_poly.entity_id
_entity_poly.type
_entity_poly.pdbx_seq_one_letter_code
_entity_poly.pdbx_strand_id
1 'polypeptide(L)'
;MNKEFTERALDRIIEMAWEDRTPFEAITFQFGITEQETIAIMRKEMKPSSFKMWRKRVQGRATKHAKLRAVDMGRFKCSRQRNISGNKITKR
;
A
#
# COMPACT_ATOMS: atom_id res chain seq x y z
N MET A 1 -4.30 -3.44 25.29
CA MET A 1 -5.03 -2.16 25.15
C MET A 1 -6.14 -2.38 24.14
N ASN A 2 -7.40 -2.25 24.56
CA ASN A 2 -8.53 -2.26 23.63
C ASN A 2 -8.67 -0.84 23.08
N LYS A 3 -8.04 -0.54 21.94
CA LYS A 3 -8.37 0.66 21.18
C LYS A 3 -9.73 0.41 20.55
N GLU A 4 -10.73 1.17 20.97
CA GLU A 4 -12.04 1.15 20.32
C GLU A 4 -11.96 1.98 19.04
N PHE A 5 -12.05 1.29 17.90
CA PHE A 5 -12.21 1.93 16.60
C PHE A 5 -13.69 2.06 16.30
N THR A 6 -14.09 3.20 15.75
CA THR A 6 -15.41 3.29 15.10
C THR A 6 -15.46 2.32 13.92
N GLU A 7 -16.65 1.83 13.57
CA GLU A 7 -16.82 0.90 12.44
C GLU A 7 -16.16 1.43 11.15
N ARG A 8 -16.31 2.73 10.88
CA ARG A 8 -15.65 3.41 9.75
C ARG A 8 -14.13 3.39 9.81
N ALA A 9 -13.55 3.54 11.01
CA ALA A 9 -12.09 3.45 11.16
C ALA A 9 -11.61 2.01 10.96
N LEU A 10 -12.35 1.03 11.45
CA LEU A 10 -12.08 -0.39 11.22
C LEU A 10 -12.13 -0.74 9.73
N ASP A 11 -13.19 -0.35 9.03
CA ASP A 11 -13.33 -0.55 7.58
C ASP A 11 -12.16 0.07 6.81
N ARG A 12 -11.76 1.30 7.19
CA ARG A 12 -10.65 1.99 6.54
C ARG A 12 -9.30 1.31 6.80
N ILE A 13 -9.07 0.80 8.01
CA ILE A 13 -7.88 0.02 8.35
C ILE A 13 -7.85 -1.27 7.51
N ILE A 14 -8.98 -1.96 7.36
CA ILE A 14 -9.09 -3.19 6.56
C ILE A 14 -8.83 -2.89 5.08
N GLU A 15 -9.44 -1.83 4.54
CA GLU A 15 -9.25 -1.37 3.16
C GLU A 15 -7.77 -1.07 2.88
N MET A 16 -7.14 -0.27 3.75
CA MET A 16 -5.73 0.08 3.64
C MET A 16 -4.81 -1.13 3.79
N ALA A 17 -5.10 -2.04 4.72
CA ALA A 17 -4.33 -3.26 4.92
C ALA A 17 -4.49 -4.26 3.77
N TRP A 18 -5.63 -4.25 3.08
CA TRP A 18 -5.87 -5.08 1.90
C TRP A 18 -5.16 -4.56 0.64
N GLU A 19 -4.96 -3.24 0.54
CA GLU A 19 -4.25 -2.63 -0.59
C GLU A 19 -2.75 -2.92 -0.52
N ASP A 20 -2.28 -3.69 -1.47
CA ASP A 20 -0.89 -4.09 -1.65
C ASP A 20 0.12 -2.92 -1.69
N ARG A 21 -0.30 -1.71 -2.04
CA ARG A 21 0.57 -0.52 -2.17
C ARG A 21 0.71 0.29 -0.89
N THR A 22 -0.08 0.00 0.13
CA THR A 22 -0.11 0.78 1.37
C THR A 22 0.91 0.19 2.35
N PRO A 23 1.97 0.93 2.70
CA PRO A 23 2.90 0.46 3.73
C PRO A 23 2.22 0.50 5.11
N PHE A 24 2.59 -0.40 6.01
CA PHE A 24 2.09 -0.32 7.39
C PHE A 24 2.47 0.99 8.08
N GLU A 25 3.59 1.61 7.69
CA GLU A 25 3.97 2.95 8.16
C GLU A 25 2.87 3.99 7.92
N ALA A 26 2.14 3.92 6.81
CA ALA A 26 1.03 4.83 6.52
C ALA A 26 -0.20 4.55 7.42
N ILE A 27 -0.46 3.28 7.71
CA ILE A 27 -1.54 2.88 8.63
C ILE A 27 -1.17 3.31 10.06
N THR A 28 0.08 3.13 10.47
CA THR A 28 0.60 3.60 11.75
C THR A 28 0.54 5.11 11.85
N PHE A 29 0.86 5.85 10.80
CA PHE A 29 0.78 7.31 10.79
C PHE A 29 -0.67 7.81 10.93
N GLN A 30 -1.62 7.19 10.24
CA GLN A 30 -3.02 7.64 10.26
C GLN A 30 -3.79 7.21 11.51
N PHE A 31 -3.57 5.98 12.00
CA PHE A 31 -4.36 5.38 13.08
C PHE A 31 -3.58 5.19 14.38
N GLY A 32 -2.28 5.50 14.39
CA GLY A 32 -1.42 5.31 15.56
C GLY A 32 -1.30 3.84 16.00
N ILE A 33 -1.49 2.88 15.08
CA ILE A 33 -1.40 1.45 15.35
C ILE A 33 -0.15 0.83 14.76
N THR A 34 0.44 -0.10 15.48
CA THR A 34 1.59 -0.86 15.03
C THR A 34 1.20 -1.86 13.93
N GLU A 35 2.21 -2.35 13.20
CA GLU A 35 2.02 -3.44 12.24
C GLU A 35 1.39 -4.68 12.92
N GLN A 36 1.82 -5.01 14.14
CA GLN A 36 1.29 -6.16 14.88
C GLN A 36 -0.19 -6.00 15.21
N GLU A 37 -0.61 -4.81 15.64
CA GLU A 37 -2.02 -4.50 15.90
C GLU A 37 -2.85 -4.61 14.62
N THR A 38 -2.33 -4.11 13.49
CA THR A 38 -2.99 -4.23 12.18
C THR A 38 -3.16 -5.71 11.78
N ILE A 39 -2.13 -6.53 11.97
CA ILE A 39 -2.19 -7.98 11.71
C ILE A 39 -3.23 -8.65 12.63
N ALA A 40 -3.31 -8.24 13.90
CA ALA A 40 -4.29 -8.77 14.85
C ALA A 40 -5.73 -8.42 14.44
N ILE A 41 -5.98 -7.18 14.01
CA ILE A 41 -7.26 -6.74 13.46
C ILE A 41 -7.62 -7.59 12.23
N MET A 42 -6.71 -7.68 11.25
CA MET A 42 -6.94 -8.46 10.03
C MET A 42 -7.20 -9.95 10.33
N ARG A 43 -6.56 -10.51 11.35
CA ARG A 43 -6.79 -11.89 11.78
C ARG A 43 -8.17 -12.11 12.40
N LYS A 44 -8.71 -11.10 13.09
CA LYS A 44 -10.02 -11.15 13.74
C LYS A 44 -11.15 -10.97 12.73
N GLU A 45 -10.98 -10.05 11.79
CA GLU A 45 -12.02 -9.66 10.82
C GLU A 45 -12.13 -10.62 9.63
N MET A 46 -11.07 -11.36 9.31
CA MET A 46 -11.03 -12.23 8.14
C MET A 46 -11.15 -13.71 8.47
N LYS A 47 -11.69 -14.47 7.50
CA LYS A 47 -11.63 -15.93 7.53
C LYS A 47 -10.17 -16.42 7.53
N PRO A 48 -9.84 -17.52 8.24
CA PRO A 48 -8.46 -18.02 8.34
C PRO A 48 -7.78 -18.30 6.99
N SER A 49 -8.52 -18.77 5.99
CA SER A 49 -8.01 -19.02 4.63
C SER A 49 -7.62 -17.71 3.93
N SER A 50 -8.47 -16.69 4.00
CA SER A 50 -8.21 -15.37 3.43
C SER A 50 -7.05 -14.66 4.12
N PHE A 51 -6.94 -14.79 5.45
CA PHE A 51 -5.82 -14.26 6.22
C PHE A 51 -4.49 -14.90 5.81
N LYS A 52 -4.45 -16.23 5.60
CA LYS A 52 -3.25 -16.92 5.11
C LYS A 52 -2.81 -16.40 3.74
N MET A 53 -3.75 -16.17 2.82
CA MET A 53 -3.46 -15.62 1.50
C MET A 53 -2.91 -14.19 1.59
N TRP A 54 -3.57 -13.33 2.36
CA TRP A 54 -3.11 -11.97 2.63
C TRP A 54 -1.72 -11.94 3.26
N ARG A 55 -1.48 -12.79 4.27
CA ARG A 55 -0.18 -12.87 4.94
C ARG A 55 0.93 -13.27 3.99
N LYS A 56 0.70 -14.23 3.08
CA LYS A 56 1.64 -14.58 2.02
C LYS A 56 1.98 -13.38 1.11
N ARG A 57 0.98 -12.56 0.73
CA ARG A 57 1.21 -11.35 -0.09
C ARG A 57 2.04 -10.29 0.63
N VAL A 58 1.82 -10.13 1.93
CA VAL A 58 2.45 -9.07 2.74
C VAL A 58 3.82 -9.48 3.29
N GLN A 59 4.06 -10.76 3.55
CA GLN A 59 5.30 -11.28 4.16
C GLN A 59 6.50 -11.29 3.20
N GLY A 60 6.27 -11.27 1.87
CA GLY A 60 7.33 -11.37 0.86
C GLY A 60 7.87 -10.03 0.31
N ARG A 61 7.45 -8.87 0.84
CA ARG A 61 7.82 -7.57 0.26
C ARG A 61 9.08 -6.98 0.90
N ALA A 62 10.22 -7.18 0.25
CA ALA A 62 11.48 -6.50 0.57
C ALA A 62 11.43 -4.97 0.32
N THR A 63 10.46 -4.46 -0.44
CA THR A 63 10.32 -3.03 -0.81
C THR A 63 9.48 -2.19 0.15
N LYS A 64 9.17 -2.74 1.33
CA LYS A 64 8.16 -2.23 2.27
C LYS A 64 8.65 -1.10 3.18
N HIS A 65 9.97 -0.92 3.31
CA HIS A 65 10.55 0.25 3.95
C HIS A 65 10.67 1.36 2.90
N ALA A 66 10.19 2.57 3.20
CA ALA A 66 10.44 3.75 2.36
C ALA A 66 11.94 3.94 2.05
N LYS A 67 12.80 3.48 2.96
CA LYS A 67 14.27 3.47 2.86
C LYS A 67 14.83 2.54 1.75
N LEU A 68 14.07 1.55 1.29
CA LEU A 68 14.44 0.61 0.22
C LEU A 68 13.77 0.94 -1.13
N ARG A 69 12.90 1.96 -1.18
CA ARG A 69 12.48 2.53 -2.46
C ARG A 69 13.67 3.30 -3.03
N ALA A 70 14.38 2.69 -3.98
CA ALA A 70 15.29 3.45 -4.82
C ALA A 70 14.52 4.66 -5.39
N VAL A 71 15.17 5.82 -5.35
CA VAL A 71 14.72 7.09 -5.96
C VAL A 71 14.36 6.90 -7.46
N ASP A 72 14.81 5.80 -8.05
CA ASP A 72 14.64 5.40 -9.44
C ASP A 72 13.39 4.55 -9.72
N MET A 73 12.28 4.75 -8.98
CA MET A 73 10.96 4.53 -9.59
C MET A 73 10.66 5.73 -10.49
N GLY A 74 11.50 5.89 -11.52
CA GLY A 74 11.23 6.77 -12.64
C GLY A 74 9.82 6.49 -13.15
N ARG A 75 9.10 7.58 -13.50
CA ARG A 75 7.76 7.54 -14.09
C ARG A 75 7.59 6.30 -14.97
N PHE A 76 6.53 5.53 -14.72
CA PHE A 76 6.11 4.39 -15.51
C PHE A 76 6.25 4.71 -17.01
N LYS A 77 7.29 4.20 -17.64
CA LYS A 77 7.53 4.33 -19.08
C LYS A 77 7.23 2.97 -19.70
N CYS A 78 6.19 2.89 -20.54
CA CYS A 78 6.00 1.68 -21.33
C CYS A 78 7.10 1.63 -22.40
N SER A 79 7.59 0.43 -22.74
CA SER A 79 8.64 0.26 -23.76
C SER A 79 8.27 0.86 -25.12
N ARG A 80 6.97 1.03 -25.39
CA ARG A 80 6.40 1.62 -26.61
C ARG A 80 6.12 3.13 -26.49
N GLN A 81 6.46 3.76 -25.37
CA GLN A 81 6.16 5.17 -25.15
C GLN A 81 7.12 6.05 -25.96
N ARG A 82 6.63 6.48 -27.13
CA ARG A 82 7.31 7.45 -27.98
C ARG A 82 7.46 8.77 -27.22
N ASN A 83 8.63 9.38 -27.30
CA ASN A 83 8.83 10.72 -26.75
C ASN A 83 7.99 11.68 -27.60
N ILE A 84 6.95 12.28 -27.02
CA ILE A 84 6.18 13.32 -27.69
C ILE A 84 7.06 14.57 -27.62
N SER A 85 7.90 14.79 -28.63
CA SER A 85 8.50 16.10 -28.82
C SER A 85 7.34 17.04 -29.14
N GLY A 86 6.90 17.82 -28.16
CA GLY A 86 5.84 18.82 -28.32
C GLY A 86 6.18 19.95 -29.30
N ASN A 87 7.11 19.75 -30.23
CA ASN A 87 7.37 20.63 -31.35
C ASN A 87 6.20 20.53 -32.33
N LYS A 88 5.12 21.27 -32.04
CA LYS A 88 4.34 21.86 -33.11
C LYS A 88 5.29 22.80 -33.85
N ILE A 89 5.85 22.34 -34.96
CA ILE A 89 6.46 23.25 -35.93
C ILE A 89 5.30 24.08 -36.49
N THR A 90 4.94 25.17 -35.81
CA THR A 90 4.18 26.26 -36.41
C THR A 90 5.19 27.08 -37.18
N LYS A 91 5.29 26.86 -38.50
CA LYS A 91 5.88 27.85 -39.39
C LYS A 91 4.92 28.14 -40.54
N ARG A 92 4.78 29.45 -40.72
CA ARG A 92 3.96 30.26 -41.63
C ARG A 92 4.26 29.98 -43.09
#